data_AF-A0AAD5RZF5-F1
#
_entry.id   AF-A0AAD5RZF5-F1
#
_cell.length_a   1.000
_cell.length_b   1.000
_cell.length_c   1.000
_cell.angle_alpha   90.00
_cell.angle_beta   90.00
_cell.angle_gamma   90.00
#
_symmetry.space_group_name_H-M   'P 1'
#
loop_
_entity.id
_entity.type
_entity.pdbx_description
1 polymer ?
#
loop_
_entity_poly.entity_id
_entity_poly.type
_entity_poly.pdbx_seq_one_letter_code
_entity_poly.pdbx_strand_id
1 'polypeptide(L)'
;VFDKAERLRDMSPTLLPSLLKLQEQTRTPLTVILLSHLPWSSLLTRTPSIDPTTLLIIPFTPYTKPTILSIMARDCPPSEDTDFFLKFVEMIYDVFQRPCKDLNELRHLVALLFPKYVEPVLAGKVTRQQTGKLFANIQFYIKETLHSIYLREISSSEWQKTSENKNLYQSVVRPALYDVELPFYTKFLLIASFLASYNPPRLDVRYFSRTGDDRKKRK
;
A
#
# COMPACT_ATOMS: atom_id res chain seq x y z
N VAL A 1 -12.16 -13.82 -21.44
CA VAL A 1 -11.98 -13.50 -20.01
C VAL A 1 -11.84 -12.00 -19.89
N PHE A 2 -12.63 -11.35 -19.03
CA PHE A 2 -12.55 -9.92 -18.78
C PHE A 2 -11.98 -9.70 -17.38
N ASP A 3 -10.82 -9.05 -17.31
CA ASP A 3 -10.22 -8.60 -16.06
C ASP A 3 -10.78 -7.23 -15.67
N LYS A 4 -10.90 -6.96 -14.36
CA LYS A 4 -11.48 -5.72 -13.80
C LYS A 4 -12.88 -5.41 -14.32
N ALA A 5 -13.73 -6.43 -14.29
CA ALA A 5 -15.10 -6.39 -14.79
C ALA A 5 -15.99 -5.35 -14.09
N GLU A 6 -15.58 -4.82 -12.93
CA GLU A 6 -16.24 -3.68 -12.28
C GLU A 6 -16.37 -2.45 -13.19
N ARG A 7 -15.42 -2.23 -14.11
CA ARG A 7 -15.46 -1.10 -15.05
C ARG A 7 -16.53 -1.23 -16.12
N LEU A 8 -17.05 -2.43 -16.36
CA LEU A 8 -18.11 -2.66 -17.34
C LEU A 8 -19.43 -1.99 -16.92
N ARG A 9 -19.59 -1.72 -15.62
CA ARG A 9 -20.74 -0.99 -15.08
C ARG A 9 -20.78 0.47 -15.54
N ASP A 10 -19.62 1.09 -15.72
CA ASP A 10 -19.50 2.52 -16.05
C ASP A 10 -19.60 2.78 -17.56
N MET A 11 -19.53 1.74 -18.39
CA MET A 11 -19.54 1.87 -19.85
C MET A 11 -20.94 2.07 -20.42
N SER A 12 -21.73 0.99 -20.49
CA SER A 12 -23.12 1.08 -20.93
C SER A 12 -23.97 0.07 -20.16
N PRO A 13 -25.21 0.44 -19.79
CA PRO A 13 -26.06 -0.41 -18.95
C PRO A 13 -26.51 -1.69 -19.66
N THR A 14 -26.35 -1.79 -20.97
CA THR A 14 -26.72 -2.95 -21.80
C THR A 14 -25.58 -3.93 -22.02
N LEU A 15 -24.32 -3.48 -21.86
CA LEU A 15 -23.14 -4.30 -22.15
C LEU A 15 -23.05 -5.51 -21.24
N LEU A 16 -23.15 -5.32 -19.92
CA LEU A 16 -23.04 -6.41 -18.96
C LEU A 16 -24.16 -7.47 -19.16
N PRO A 17 -25.45 -7.10 -19.29
CA PRO A 17 -26.49 -8.06 -19.66
C PRO A 17 -26.26 -8.79 -20.99
N SER A 18 -25.75 -8.08 -22.01
CA SER A 18 -25.45 -8.70 -23.31
C SER A 18 -24.31 -9.72 -23.23
N LEU A 19 -23.27 -9.45 -22.43
CA LEU A 19 -22.14 -10.36 -22.23
C LEU A 19 -22.56 -11.64 -21.50
N LEU A 20 -23.49 -11.53 -20.54
CA LEU A 20 -23.99 -12.71 -19.82
C LEU A 20 -24.87 -13.60 -20.69
N LYS A 21 -25.63 -13.01 -21.62
CA LYS A 21 -26.47 -13.75 -22.58
C LYS A 21 -25.78 -13.99 -23.93
N LEU A 22 -24.47 -13.74 -24.03
CA LEU A 22 -23.74 -13.79 -25.30
C LEU A 22 -23.82 -15.18 -25.95
N GLN A 23 -23.78 -16.23 -25.13
CA GLN A 23 -23.93 -17.60 -25.59
C GLN A 23 -25.31 -17.85 -26.24
N GLU A 24 -26.38 -17.32 -25.64
CA GLU A 24 -27.76 -17.42 -26.15
C GLU A 24 -27.92 -16.61 -27.45
N GLN A 25 -27.37 -15.39 -27.46
CA GLN A 25 -27.47 -14.48 -28.61
C GLN A 25 -26.74 -15.00 -29.85
N THR A 26 -25.54 -15.56 -29.65
CA THR A 26 -24.70 -16.03 -30.75
C THR A 26 -24.97 -17.48 -31.14
N ARG A 27 -25.68 -18.25 -30.29
CA ARG A 27 -25.88 -19.70 -30.43
C ARG A 27 -24.57 -20.48 -30.63
N THR A 28 -23.47 -19.95 -30.11
CA THR A 28 -22.15 -20.59 -30.13
C THR A 28 -21.72 -20.98 -28.71
N PRO A 29 -20.96 -22.06 -28.53
CA PRO A 29 -20.49 -22.49 -27.21
C PRO A 29 -19.37 -21.57 -26.71
N LEU A 30 -19.74 -20.40 -26.20
CA LEU A 30 -18.84 -19.41 -25.62
C LEU A 30 -19.05 -19.32 -24.11
N THR A 31 -17.96 -19.20 -23.36
CA THR A 31 -17.98 -18.95 -21.92
C THR A 31 -17.34 -17.61 -21.60
N VAL A 32 -18.10 -16.73 -20.97
CA VAL A 32 -17.61 -15.42 -20.52
C VAL A 32 -17.20 -15.54 -19.06
N ILE A 33 -15.92 -15.34 -18.79
CA ILE A 33 -15.37 -15.28 -17.43
C ILE A 33 -15.12 -13.81 -17.08
N LEU A 34 -15.70 -13.36 -15.96
CA LEU A 34 -15.55 -12.01 -15.43
C LEU A 34 -14.75 -12.08 -14.12
N LEU A 35 -13.67 -11.32 -14.02
CA LEU A 35 -12.88 -11.18 -12.80
C LEU A 35 -13.15 -9.79 -12.21
N SER A 36 -13.50 -9.73 -10.94
CA SER A 36 -13.86 -8.49 -10.24
C SER A 36 -13.43 -8.58 -8.78
N HIS A 37 -13.02 -7.44 -8.22
CA HIS A 37 -12.78 -7.30 -6.77
C HIS A 37 -14.07 -7.04 -5.98
N LEU A 38 -15.17 -6.73 -6.68
CA LEU A 38 -16.44 -6.39 -6.07
C LEU A 38 -17.39 -7.59 -6.07
N PRO A 39 -18.27 -7.73 -5.05
CA PRO A 39 -19.28 -8.78 -5.04
C PRO A 39 -20.27 -8.63 -6.19
N TRP A 40 -20.83 -9.75 -6.65
CA TRP A 40 -21.80 -9.77 -7.75
C TRP A 40 -22.97 -8.77 -7.56
N SER A 41 -23.46 -8.62 -6.33
CA SER A 41 -24.53 -7.68 -5.99
C SER A 41 -24.24 -6.22 -6.38
N SER A 42 -22.98 -5.83 -6.37
CA SER A 42 -22.54 -4.47 -6.74
C SER A 42 -22.34 -4.28 -8.24
N LEU A 43 -22.29 -5.36 -9.02
CA LEU A 43 -22.19 -5.34 -10.48
C LEU A 43 -23.57 -5.23 -11.15
N LEU A 44 -24.65 -5.47 -10.40
CA LEU A 44 -26.01 -5.32 -10.89
C LEU A 44 -26.33 -3.84 -11.16
N THR A 45 -26.54 -3.51 -12.44
CA THR A 45 -27.28 -2.31 -12.83
C THR A 45 -28.75 -2.43 -12.42
N ARG A 46 -29.45 -1.30 -12.23
CA ARG A 46 -30.83 -1.20 -11.71
C ARG A 46 -31.90 -2.08 -12.40
N THR A 47 -31.58 -2.74 -13.51
CA THR A 47 -32.47 -3.63 -14.24
C THR A 47 -32.37 -5.08 -13.74
N PRO A 48 -33.45 -5.65 -13.17
CA PRO A 48 -33.51 -7.06 -12.80
C PRO A 48 -33.71 -7.88 -14.06
N SER A 49 -32.63 -8.20 -14.77
CA SER A 49 -32.71 -8.87 -16.08
C SER A 49 -32.05 -10.24 -16.14
N ILE A 50 -31.39 -10.66 -15.06
CA ILE A 50 -30.61 -11.90 -15.00
C ILE A 50 -30.97 -12.65 -13.73
N ASP A 51 -31.44 -13.88 -13.90
CA ASP A 51 -31.64 -14.80 -12.78
C ASP A 51 -30.29 -15.19 -12.17
N PRO A 52 -30.10 -15.02 -10.86
CA PRO A 52 -28.83 -15.32 -10.20
C PRO A 52 -28.44 -16.82 -10.27
N THR A 53 -29.39 -17.69 -10.58
CA THR A 53 -29.19 -19.13 -10.77
C THR A 53 -28.46 -19.50 -12.06
N THR A 54 -28.37 -18.56 -13.02
CA THR A 54 -27.69 -18.78 -14.31
C THR A 54 -26.18 -18.50 -14.25
N LEU A 55 -25.67 -17.95 -13.14
CA LEU A 55 -24.28 -17.55 -13.00
C LEU A 55 -23.57 -18.38 -11.95
N LEU A 56 -22.41 -18.94 -12.33
CA LEU A 56 -21.50 -19.57 -11.39
C LEU A 56 -20.62 -18.50 -10.73
N ILE A 57 -20.89 -18.18 -9.47
CA ILE A 57 -20.10 -17.24 -8.68
C ILE A 57 -19.06 -18.04 -7.88
N ILE A 58 -17.78 -17.80 -8.18
CA ILE A 58 -16.66 -18.45 -7.48
C ILE A 58 -15.97 -17.39 -6.61
N PRO A 59 -16.16 -17.40 -5.28
CA PRO A 59 -15.46 -16.48 -4.39
C PRO A 59 -14.01 -16.95 -4.17
N PHE A 60 -13.04 -16.06 -4.41
CA PHE A 60 -11.65 -16.27 -4.02
C PHE A 60 -11.43 -15.71 -2.61
N THR A 61 -11.39 -16.58 -1.62
CA THR A 61 -11.15 -16.20 -0.23
C THR A 61 -9.71 -15.76 -0.01
N PRO A 62 -9.45 -14.81 0.91
CA PRO A 62 -8.09 -14.40 1.24
C PRO A 62 -7.28 -15.58 1.79
N TYR A 63 -5.99 -15.60 1.48
CA TYR A 63 -5.09 -16.67 1.93
C TYR A 63 -4.95 -16.67 3.46
N THR A 64 -4.93 -17.86 4.04
CA THR A 64 -4.63 -18.04 5.48
C THR A 64 -3.12 -18.03 5.71
N LYS A 65 -2.67 -17.74 6.94
CA LYS A 65 -1.25 -17.77 7.33
C LYS A 65 -0.50 -19.03 6.84
N PRO A 66 -0.99 -20.27 7.09
CA PRO A 66 -0.28 -21.47 6.61
C PRO A 66 -0.23 -21.58 5.09
N THR A 67 -1.27 -21.11 4.37
CA THR A 67 -1.27 -21.06 2.90
C THR A 67 -0.24 -20.06 2.38
N ILE A 68 -0.11 -18.91 3.02
CA ILE A 68 0.88 -17.88 2.64
C ILE A 68 2.29 -18.43 2.84
N LEU A 69 2.56 -19.07 3.99
CA LEU A 69 3.86 -19.68 4.27
C LEU A 69 4.20 -20.79 3.27
N SER A 70 3.23 -21.64 2.90
CA SER A 70 3.48 -22.71 1.93
C SER A 70 3.68 -22.21 0.50
N ILE A 71 3.04 -21.10 0.12
CA ILE A 71 3.31 -20.43 -1.15
C ILE A 71 4.71 -19.82 -1.13
N MET A 72 5.06 -19.10 -0.06
CA MET A 72 6.37 -18.44 0.08
C MET A 72 7.52 -19.45 0.16
N ALA A 73 7.29 -20.65 0.71
CA ALA A 73 8.29 -21.73 0.71
C ALA A 73 8.85 -22.04 -0.70
N ARG A 74 8.03 -21.86 -1.75
CA ARG A 74 8.42 -22.10 -3.14
C ARG A 74 9.33 -21.01 -3.70
N ASP A 75 9.28 -19.82 -3.12
CA ASP A 75 10.10 -18.65 -3.48
C ASP A 75 11.45 -18.65 -2.73
N CYS A 76 11.75 -19.72 -1.99
CA CYS A 76 13.01 -19.86 -1.25
C CYS A 76 14.21 -19.95 -2.21
N PRO A 77 15.28 -19.15 -2.00
CA PRO A 77 16.49 -19.26 -2.80
C PRO A 77 17.17 -20.63 -2.57
N PRO A 78 17.72 -21.26 -3.62
CA PRO A 78 18.30 -22.61 -3.52
C PRO A 78 19.59 -22.68 -2.67
N SER A 79 20.14 -21.54 -2.29
CA SER A 79 21.38 -21.44 -1.50
C SER A 79 21.15 -21.57 0.01
N GLU A 80 19.91 -21.49 0.49
CA GLU A 80 19.60 -21.41 1.92
C GLU A 80 18.64 -22.50 2.38
N ASP A 81 18.65 -22.75 3.69
CA ASP A 81 17.79 -23.74 4.34
C ASP A 81 16.33 -23.25 4.37
N THR A 82 15.40 -24.11 3.97
CA THR A 82 13.96 -23.81 3.90
C THR A 82 13.39 -23.46 5.27
N ASP A 83 13.86 -24.13 6.32
CA ASP A 83 13.38 -23.90 7.69
C ASP A 83 13.82 -22.53 8.22
N PHE A 84 15.02 -22.09 7.84
CA PHE A 84 15.53 -20.77 8.18
C PHE A 84 14.77 -19.67 7.45
N PHE A 85 14.51 -19.86 6.15
CA PHE A 85 13.71 -18.93 5.35
C PHE A 85 12.28 -18.82 5.87
N LEU A 86 11.62 -19.93 6.19
CA LEU A 86 10.24 -19.92 6.68
C LEU A 86 10.09 -19.20 8.03
N LYS A 87 11.05 -19.35 8.94
CA LYS A 87 11.07 -18.59 10.21
C LYS A 87 11.17 -17.08 9.97
N PHE A 88 11.95 -16.67 8.98
CA PHE A 88 12.05 -15.28 8.58
C PHE A 88 10.73 -14.77 7.96
N VAL A 89 10.12 -15.54 7.05
CA VAL A 89 8.84 -15.15 6.44
C VAL A 89 7.73 -15.07 7.50
N GLU A 90 7.70 -15.97 8.47
CA GLU A 90 6.74 -15.92 9.58
C GLU A 90 6.89 -14.64 10.41
N MET A 91 8.14 -14.27 10.74
CA MET A 91 8.44 -13.02 11.44
C MET A 91 7.98 -11.79 10.66
N ILE A 92 8.26 -11.73 9.36
CA ILE A 92 7.81 -10.62 8.50
C ILE A 92 6.27 -10.63 8.40
N TYR A 93 5.66 -11.78 8.21
CA TYR A 93 4.20 -11.90 8.17
C TYR A 93 3.56 -11.35 9.45
N ASP A 94 4.07 -11.69 10.63
CA ASP A 94 3.49 -11.23 11.90
C ASP A 94 3.61 -9.70 12.08
N VAL A 95 4.66 -9.08 11.54
CA VAL A 95 4.81 -7.60 11.55
C VAL A 95 3.88 -6.95 10.51
N PHE A 96 3.79 -7.51 9.31
CA PHE A 96 3.12 -6.89 8.17
C PHE A 96 1.65 -7.32 7.98
N GLN A 97 1.14 -8.32 8.70
CA GLN A 97 -0.24 -8.82 8.53
C GLN A 97 -1.31 -7.75 8.78
N ARG A 98 -1.04 -6.78 9.66
CA ARG A 98 -1.97 -5.68 9.96
C ARG A 98 -2.03 -4.66 8.80
N PRO A 99 -0.90 -4.06 8.36
CA PRO A 99 -0.92 -3.12 7.25
C PRO A 99 -1.15 -3.77 5.89
N CYS A 100 -0.57 -4.95 5.63
CA CYS A 100 -0.51 -5.58 4.30
C CYS A 100 -1.14 -6.97 4.31
N LYS A 101 -2.15 -7.19 3.46
CA LYS A 101 -2.71 -8.54 3.22
C LYS A 101 -2.38 -9.08 1.83
N ASP A 102 -1.68 -8.27 1.01
CA ASP A 102 -1.32 -8.63 -0.35
C ASP A 102 -0.08 -9.52 -0.38
N LEU A 103 -0.25 -10.71 -0.97
CA LEU A 103 0.81 -11.71 -1.11
C LEU A 103 2.00 -11.19 -1.94
N ASN A 104 1.74 -10.42 -2.99
CA ASN A 104 2.78 -9.94 -3.89
C ASN A 104 3.66 -8.87 -3.23
N GLU A 105 3.05 -7.96 -2.45
CA GLU A 105 3.79 -6.96 -1.68
C GLU A 105 4.61 -7.64 -0.57
N LEU A 106 4.04 -8.64 0.11
CA LEU A 106 4.79 -9.45 1.06
C LEU A 106 5.98 -10.17 0.41
N ARG A 107 5.79 -10.75 -0.78
CA ARG A 107 6.87 -11.41 -1.54
C ARG A 107 7.99 -10.43 -1.88
N HIS A 108 7.62 -9.23 -2.32
CA HIS A 108 8.58 -8.18 -2.64
C HIS A 108 9.38 -7.75 -1.41
N LEU A 109 8.71 -7.51 -0.27
CA LEU A 109 9.35 -7.14 0.99
C LEU A 109 10.30 -8.23 1.50
N VAL A 110 9.87 -9.49 1.45
CA VAL A 110 10.72 -10.63 1.82
C VAL A 110 11.96 -10.70 0.94
N ALA A 111 11.81 -10.61 -0.39
CA ALA A 111 12.93 -10.63 -1.32
C ALA A 111 13.92 -9.48 -1.08
N LEU A 112 13.44 -8.32 -0.65
CA LEU A 112 14.26 -7.14 -0.37
C LEU A 112 15.00 -7.23 0.98
N LEU A 113 14.31 -7.71 2.02
CA LEU A 113 14.84 -7.76 3.38
C LEU A 113 15.68 -9.00 3.67
N PHE A 114 15.45 -10.11 2.95
CA PHE A 114 16.14 -11.37 3.17
C PHE A 114 17.67 -11.27 3.02
N PRO A 115 18.25 -10.57 2.02
CA PRO A 115 19.70 -10.38 1.94
C PRO A 115 20.30 -9.69 3.17
N LYS A 116 19.58 -8.70 3.73
CA LYS A 116 20.00 -7.97 4.95
C LYS A 116 19.84 -8.83 6.21
N TYR A 117 18.92 -9.77 6.20
CA TYR A 117 18.76 -10.77 7.26
C TYR A 117 19.94 -11.76 7.30
N VAL A 118 20.46 -12.13 6.13
CA VAL A 118 21.56 -13.10 5.96
C VAL A 118 22.94 -12.47 6.16
N GLU A 119 23.11 -11.18 5.88
CA GLU A 119 24.38 -10.42 6.06
C GLU A 119 25.10 -10.67 7.41
N PRO A 120 24.43 -10.58 8.59
CA PRO A 120 25.09 -10.84 9.88
C PRO A 120 25.46 -12.31 10.11
N VAL A 121 24.79 -13.25 9.42
CA VAL A 121 25.11 -14.69 9.47
C VAL A 121 26.35 -14.98 8.64
N LEU A 122 26.42 -14.43 7.43
CA LEU A 122 27.60 -14.55 6.56
C LEU A 122 28.84 -13.88 7.17
N ALA A 123 28.67 -12.77 7.88
CA ALA A 123 29.74 -12.09 8.60
C ALA A 123 30.21 -12.85 9.86
N GLY A 124 29.61 -14.00 10.19
CA GLY A 124 29.97 -14.83 11.35
C GLY A 124 29.63 -14.20 12.72
N LYS A 125 28.87 -13.10 12.74
CA LYS A 125 28.54 -12.36 13.98
C LYS A 125 27.43 -13.04 14.78
N VAL A 126 26.53 -13.77 14.13
CA VAL A 126 25.37 -14.40 14.75
C VAL A 126 25.14 -15.80 14.18
N THR A 127 24.86 -16.77 15.05
CA THR A 127 24.49 -18.14 14.67
C THR A 127 23.04 -18.19 14.19
N ARG A 128 22.74 -19.03 13.19
CA ARG A 128 21.39 -19.23 12.60
C ARG A 128 20.27 -19.56 13.60
N GLN A 129 20.62 -20.07 14.78
CA GLN A 129 19.66 -20.42 15.84
C GLN A 129 19.25 -19.22 16.71
N GLN A 130 20.01 -18.12 16.71
CA GLN A 130 19.75 -16.96 17.57
C GLN A 130 18.76 -15.98 16.92
N THR A 131 17.49 -16.40 16.81
CA THR A 131 16.40 -15.63 16.17
C THR A 131 16.22 -14.23 16.77
N GLY A 132 16.34 -14.08 18.09
CA GLY A 132 16.17 -12.78 18.77
C GLY A 132 17.24 -11.75 18.42
N LYS A 133 18.51 -12.16 18.30
CA LYS A 133 19.60 -11.25 17.89
C LYS A 133 19.53 -10.91 16.41
N LEU A 134 19.12 -11.86 15.58
CA LEU A 134 18.85 -11.63 14.17
C LEU A 134 17.70 -10.62 14.00
N PHE A 135 16.63 -10.77 14.78
CA PHE A 135 15.52 -9.82 14.78
C PHE A 135 15.96 -8.41 15.16
N ALA A 136 16.72 -8.25 16.25
CA ALA A 136 17.20 -6.94 16.70
C ALA A 136 18.03 -6.20 15.62
N ASN A 137 18.84 -6.94 14.86
CA ASN A 137 19.64 -6.36 13.77
C ASN A 137 18.78 -5.90 12.58
N ILE A 138 17.71 -6.63 12.26
CA ILE A 138 16.84 -6.31 11.12
C ILE A 138 15.66 -5.39 11.48
N GLN A 139 15.33 -5.27 12.77
CA GLN A 139 14.19 -4.50 13.27
C GLN A 139 14.20 -3.05 12.77
N PHE A 140 15.39 -2.43 12.71
CA PHE A 140 15.56 -1.09 12.16
C PHE A 140 15.10 -1.02 10.69
N TYR A 141 15.59 -1.92 9.84
CA TYR A 141 15.22 -1.97 8.42
C TYR A 141 13.74 -2.34 8.20
N ILE A 142 13.16 -3.19 9.06
CA ILE A 142 11.73 -3.49 9.02
C ILE A 142 10.90 -2.25 9.30
N LYS A 143 11.27 -1.47 10.31
CA LYS A 143 10.57 -0.21 10.64
C LYS A 143 10.71 0.81 9.52
N GLU A 144 11.87 0.87 8.89
CA GLU A 144 12.16 1.79 7.79
C GLU A 144 11.39 1.42 6.51
N THR A 145 11.33 0.12 6.17
CA THR A 145 10.54 -0.36 5.02
C THR A 145 9.04 -0.18 5.21
N LEU A 146 8.53 -0.31 6.44
CA LEU A 146 7.14 0.03 6.78
C LEU A 146 6.80 1.48 6.51
N HIS A 147 7.72 2.41 6.79
CA HIS A 147 7.44 3.84 6.60
C HIS A 147 7.58 4.27 5.14
N SER A 148 8.64 3.82 4.46
CA SER A 148 9.01 4.34 3.14
C SER A 148 8.47 3.53 1.97
N ILE A 149 8.63 2.20 2.01
CA ILE A 149 8.32 1.33 0.86
C ILE A 149 6.83 1.03 0.81
N TYR A 150 6.21 0.77 1.97
CA TYR A 150 4.78 0.51 2.01
C TYR A 150 3.95 1.74 1.60
N LEU A 151 4.40 2.95 1.96
CA LEU A 151 3.78 4.20 1.51
C LEU A 151 4.23 4.63 0.10
N ARG A 152 5.10 3.85 -0.56
CA ARG A 152 5.73 4.14 -1.86
C ARG A 152 6.37 5.53 -1.94
N GLU A 153 6.97 5.98 -0.85
CA GLU A 153 7.75 7.21 -0.81
C GLU A 153 9.08 7.06 -1.59
N ILE A 154 9.59 5.83 -1.71
CA ILE A 154 10.87 5.51 -2.33
C ILE A 154 10.70 4.29 -3.26
N SER A 155 11.33 4.33 -4.45
CA SER A 155 11.36 3.19 -5.38
C SER A 155 12.22 2.04 -4.83
N SER A 156 11.86 0.79 -5.15
CA SER A 156 12.66 -0.40 -4.78
C SER A 156 14.10 -0.34 -5.29
N SER A 157 14.34 0.32 -6.43
CA SER A 157 15.68 0.56 -6.99
C SER A 157 16.49 1.62 -6.24
N GLU A 158 15.82 2.61 -5.66
CA GLU A 158 16.45 3.66 -4.83
C GLU A 158 16.79 3.10 -3.45
N TRP A 159 15.92 2.23 -2.91
CA TRP A 159 16.16 1.52 -1.66
C TRP A 159 17.40 0.63 -1.69
N GLN A 160 17.64 -0.07 -2.78
CA GLN A 160 18.85 -0.90 -2.94
C GLN A 160 20.12 -0.05 -2.96
N LYS A 161 20.07 1.15 -3.55
CA LYS A 161 21.20 2.09 -3.60
C LYS A 161 21.45 2.77 -2.26
N THR A 162 20.39 3.14 -1.51
CA THR A 162 20.54 3.66 -0.16
C THR A 162 21.08 2.57 0.77
N SER A 163 20.61 1.32 0.64
CA SER A 163 21.07 0.14 1.38
C SER A 163 22.59 -0.08 1.42
N GLU A 164 23.31 0.39 0.40
CA GLU A 164 24.77 0.28 0.27
C GLU A 164 25.52 1.50 0.80
N ASN A 165 24.90 2.69 0.85
CA ASN A 165 25.50 3.94 1.31
C ASN A 165 24.73 4.55 2.49
N LYS A 166 25.17 4.25 3.73
CA LYS A 166 24.64 4.84 4.98
C LYS A 166 24.52 6.37 5.00
N ASN A 167 25.31 7.07 4.19
CA ASN A 167 25.30 8.53 4.10
C ASN A 167 24.24 9.10 3.12
N LEU A 168 23.68 8.27 2.22
CA LEU A 168 22.65 8.71 1.26
C LEU A 168 21.24 8.75 1.89
N TYR A 169 21.02 8.01 2.97
CA TYR A 169 19.74 7.88 3.67
C TYR A 169 19.18 9.22 4.16
N GLN A 170 20.05 10.13 4.61
CA GLN A 170 19.62 11.43 5.10
C GLN A 170 19.16 12.37 3.97
N SER A 171 19.53 12.07 2.72
CA SER A 171 19.14 12.82 1.52
C SER A 171 17.90 12.29 0.82
N VAL A 172 17.58 10.99 0.96
CA VAL A 172 16.45 10.34 0.26
C VAL A 172 15.22 10.18 1.16
N VAL A 173 15.40 9.93 2.47
CA VAL A 173 14.28 9.76 3.42
C VAL A 173 13.74 11.10 3.93
N ARG A 174 14.47 12.19 3.73
CA ARG A 174 13.85 13.51 3.79
C ARG A 174 13.12 13.68 2.46
N PRO A 175 11.78 13.77 2.45
CA PRO A 175 11.11 14.15 1.24
C PRO A 175 11.70 15.50 0.83
N ALA A 176 12.32 15.54 -0.35
CA ALA A 176 12.55 16.78 -1.08
C ALA A 176 11.22 17.52 -1.38
N LEU A 177 10.07 17.01 -0.89
CA LEU A 177 8.76 17.63 -0.93
C LEU A 177 8.62 18.86 -0.02
N TYR A 178 9.47 19.02 1.01
CA TYR A 178 9.35 20.17 1.93
C TYR A 178 10.22 21.37 1.54
N ASP A 179 11.14 21.21 0.60
CA ASP A 179 12.02 22.29 0.15
C ASP A 179 11.55 22.82 -1.21
N VAL A 180 10.32 23.33 -1.23
CA VAL A 180 9.80 24.06 -2.38
C VAL A 180 10.33 25.49 -2.31
N GLU A 181 11.31 25.81 -3.15
CA GLU A 181 11.79 27.17 -3.29
C GLU A 181 10.70 28.06 -3.91
N LEU A 182 10.06 28.85 -3.06
CA LEU A 182 9.03 29.82 -3.46
C LEU A 182 9.60 31.25 -3.47
N PRO A 183 9.25 32.09 -4.47
CA PRO A 183 9.56 33.51 -4.44
C PRO A 183 8.98 34.19 -3.19
N PHE A 184 9.63 35.27 -2.73
CA PHE A 184 9.33 35.92 -1.44
C PHE A 184 7.84 36.21 -1.22
N TYR A 185 7.18 36.90 -2.14
CA TYR A 185 5.76 37.26 -2.00
C TYR A 185 4.82 36.04 -2.03
N THR A 186 5.17 34.99 -2.79
CA THR A 186 4.42 33.72 -2.83
C THR A 186 4.45 33.01 -1.48
N LYS A 187 5.55 33.09 -0.72
CA LYS A 187 5.61 32.56 0.65
C LYS A 187 4.59 33.27 1.55
N PHE A 188 4.53 34.60 1.48
CA PHE A 188 3.54 35.36 2.25
C PHE A 188 2.10 35.09 1.81
N LEU A 189 1.86 34.97 0.51
CA LEU A 189 0.52 34.66 -0.01
C LEU A 189 0.07 33.26 0.41
N LEU A 190 0.96 32.27 0.36
CA LEU A 190 0.69 30.92 0.81
C LEU A 190 0.36 30.89 2.31
N ILE A 191 1.18 31.54 3.13
CA ILE A 191 0.94 31.63 4.59
C ILE A 191 -0.38 32.36 4.87
N ALA A 192 -0.67 33.46 4.17
CA ALA A 192 -1.92 34.20 4.32
C ALA A 192 -3.14 33.36 3.92
N SER A 193 -3.05 32.60 2.83
CA SER A 193 -4.12 31.69 2.39
C SER A 193 -4.37 30.56 3.38
N PHE A 194 -3.31 30.02 4.00
CA PHE A 194 -3.42 29.02 5.05
C PHE A 194 -4.08 29.61 6.30
N LEU A 195 -3.66 30.80 6.74
CA LEU A 195 -4.26 31.48 7.89
C LEU A 195 -5.74 31.82 7.64
N ALA A 196 -6.09 32.29 6.43
CA ALA A 196 -7.47 32.59 6.06
C ALA A 196 -8.35 31.33 5.95
N SER A 197 -7.79 30.19 5.53
CA SER A 197 -8.52 28.94 5.43
C SER A 197 -8.74 28.27 6.79
N TYR A 198 -7.77 28.37 7.70
CA TYR A 198 -7.81 27.67 8.99
C TYR A 198 -8.52 28.47 10.07
N ASN A 199 -8.43 29.81 10.01
CA ASN A 199 -9.06 30.68 11.00
C ASN A 199 -10.46 31.12 10.55
N PRO A 200 -11.47 31.06 11.43
CA PRO A 200 -12.78 31.61 11.12
C PRO A 200 -12.72 33.14 10.98
N PRO A 201 -13.50 33.75 10.06
CA PRO A 201 -13.44 35.19 9.76
C PRO A 201 -13.67 36.13 10.95
N ARG A 202 -14.29 35.64 12.03
CA ARG A 202 -14.56 36.42 13.25
C ARG A 202 -13.27 36.76 14.01
N LEU A 203 -12.22 35.95 13.87
CA LEU A 203 -10.95 36.16 14.55
C LEU A 203 -10.00 37.07 13.78
N ASP A 204 -10.30 37.39 12.52
CA ASP A 204 -9.45 38.24 11.68
C ASP A 204 -9.24 39.63 12.27
N VAL A 205 -10.32 40.22 12.81
CA VAL A 205 -10.25 41.51 13.51
C VAL A 205 -9.37 41.39 14.75
N ARG A 206 -9.36 40.26 15.46
CA ARG A 206 -8.54 40.09 16.65
C ARG A 206 -7.06 39.85 16.32
N TYR A 207 -6.76 39.10 15.26
CA TYR A 207 -5.40 38.72 14.90
C TYR A 207 -4.68 39.73 14.00
N PHE A 208 -5.41 40.43 13.13
CA PHE A 208 -4.84 41.29 12.11
C PHE A 208 -5.25 42.77 12.25
N SER A 209 -6.21 43.12 13.11
CA SER A 209 -6.42 44.52 13.43
C SER A 209 -5.33 45.03 14.38
N ARG A 210 -4.83 46.22 14.10
CA ARG A 210 -3.75 46.88 14.85
C ARG A 210 -4.25 47.59 16.12
N THR A 211 -5.57 47.62 16.32
CA THR A 211 -6.24 48.10 17.52
C THR A 211 -6.22 47.01 18.59
N GLY A 212 -5.08 46.86 19.25
CA GLY A 212 -4.97 46.06 20.46
C GLY A 212 -5.91 46.60 21.54
N ASP A 213 -6.63 45.70 22.21
CA ASP A 213 -7.02 45.66 23.63
C ASP A 213 -7.18 46.96 24.50
N ASP A 214 -7.35 48.15 23.93
CA ASP A 214 -7.53 49.42 24.65
C ASP A 214 -8.96 49.61 25.22
N ARG A 215 -9.74 48.52 25.33
CA ARG A 215 -11.08 48.53 25.93
C ARG A 215 -11.15 47.87 27.31
N LYS A 216 -10.07 47.93 28.10
CA LYS A 216 -10.14 47.72 29.56
C LYS A 216 -9.34 48.79 30.32
N LYS A 217 -9.94 49.98 30.45
CA LYS A 217 -9.85 50.89 31.62
C LYS A 217 -10.64 52.18 31.34
N ARG A 218 -11.93 52.18 31.64
CA ARG A 218 -12.62 53.40 32.10
C ARG A 218 -13.43 53.02 33.35
N LYS A 219 -13.19 53.82 34.40
CA LYS A 219 -13.78 53.75 35.73
C LYS A 219 -15.30 53.86 35.67
#